data_AF-W7UJM6-F1
#
_entry.id   AF-W7UJM6-F1
#
_cell.length_a   1.000
_cell.length_b   1.000
_cell.length_c   1.000
_cell.angle_alpha   90.00
_cell.angle_beta   90.00
_cell.angle_gamma   90.00
#
_symmetry.space_group_name_H-M   'P 1'
#
loop_
_entity.id
_entity.type
_entity.pdbx_description
1 polymer ?
#
loop_
_entity_poly.entity_id
_entity_poly.type
_entity_poly.pdbx_seq_one_letter_code
_entity_poly.pdbx_strand_id
1 'polypeptide(L)'
;MKTKRDIIRIPLFSELKEPDNYDVYVYGTEQLEGKQQDTFTKALNRYLDYYGINVRELSLLSGLSKSGIYYYFSGKRHVTYDSLCAVCIALRLHPMRQKHLFCKSHLMMPADDPYPSTRDIILRSFLAACAFKEEYIVIACNDSLIEKGCKPISALTSAKEERTE
;
A
#
# COMPACT_ATOMS: atom_id res chain seq x y z
N MET A 1 6.60 -14.72 -21.28
CA MET A 1 7.73 -14.68 -20.32
C MET A 1 7.22 -14.05 -19.03
N LYS A 2 7.57 -14.56 -17.84
CA LYS A 2 7.21 -13.87 -16.58
C LYS A 2 8.01 -12.57 -16.49
N THR A 3 7.33 -11.44 -16.31
CA THR A 3 7.99 -10.15 -16.08
C THR A 3 8.76 -10.18 -14.76
N LYS A 4 9.75 -9.31 -14.56
CA LYS A 4 10.48 -9.21 -13.26
C LYS A 4 9.55 -8.92 -12.07
N ARG A 5 8.34 -8.41 -12.31
CA ARG A 5 7.31 -8.16 -11.30
C ARG A 5 6.58 -9.44 -10.89
N ASP A 6 6.35 -10.37 -11.84
CA ASP A 6 5.75 -11.69 -11.59
C ASP A 6 6.60 -12.60 -10.68
N ILE A 7 7.85 -12.21 -10.42
CA ILE A 7 8.76 -12.91 -9.51
C ILE A 7 8.51 -12.47 -8.05
N ILE A 8 8.01 -11.25 -7.84
CA ILE A 8 7.79 -10.69 -6.51
C ILE A 8 6.31 -10.87 -6.14
N ARG A 9 6.02 -11.89 -5.34
CA ARG A 9 4.68 -12.14 -4.81
C ARG A 9 4.63 -11.80 -3.32
N ILE A 10 3.77 -10.84 -2.96
CA ILE A 10 3.39 -10.62 -1.56
C ILE A 10 2.30 -11.64 -1.21
N PRO A 11 2.47 -12.45 -0.16
CA PRO A 11 1.46 -13.44 0.24
C PRO A 11 0.16 -12.74 0.70
N LEU A 12 -0.95 -13.44 0.55
CA LEU A 12 -2.22 -13.03 1.16
C LEU A 12 -2.13 -13.17 2.67
N PHE A 13 -2.92 -12.40 3.40
CA PHE A 13 -2.98 -12.47 4.86
C PHE A 13 -3.38 -13.86 5.36
N SER A 14 -4.24 -14.57 4.63
CA SER A 14 -4.65 -15.96 4.94
C SER A 14 -3.52 -16.99 4.77
N GLU A 15 -2.44 -16.64 4.07
CA GLU A 15 -1.26 -17.50 3.88
C GLU A 15 -0.18 -17.25 4.93
N LEU A 16 -0.36 -16.21 5.74
CA LEU A 16 0.54 -15.87 6.83
C LEU A 16 0.07 -16.53 8.12
N LYS A 17 1.01 -16.76 9.04
CA LYS A 17 0.63 -17.09 10.42
C LYS A 17 -0.13 -15.90 10.99
N GLU A 18 -1.33 -16.16 11.51
CA GLU A 18 -2.12 -15.15 12.21
C GLU A 18 -1.30 -14.55 13.37
N PRO A 19 -1.32 -13.22 13.56
CA PRO A 19 -0.55 -12.61 14.63
C PRO A 19 -1.09 -13.00 16.00
N ASP A 20 -0.20 -13.53 16.85
CA ASP A 20 -0.53 -13.83 18.24
C ASP A 20 -0.87 -12.53 19.03
N ASN A 21 -0.31 -11.40 18.60
CA ASN A 21 -0.63 -10.07 19.13
C ASN A 21 -0.73 -9.02 18.02
N TYR A 22 -1.92 -8.44 17.85
CA TYR A 22 -2.19 -7.40 16.85
C TYR A 22 -1.52 -6.06 17.15
N ASP A 23 -1.24 -5.73 18.41
CA ASP A 23 -0.51 -4.52 18.76
C ASP A 23 0.94 -4.59 18.30
N VAL A 24 1.61 -5.74 18.53
CA VAL A 24 2.96 -5.96 18.03
C VAL A 24 2.95 -6.01 16.50
N TYR A 25 1.95 -6.65 15.90
CA TYR A 25 1.79 -6.70 14.45
C TYR A 25 1.63 -5.31 13.80
N VAL A 26 0.86 -4.41 14.42
CA VAL A 26 0.57 -3.08 13.86
C VAL A 26 1.59 -2.05 14.28
N TYR A 27 1.99 -1.99 15.55
CA TYR A 27 2.81 -0.93 16.16
C TYR A 27 4.24 -1.38 16.50
N GLY A 28 4.53 -2.68 16.46
CA GLY A 28 5.82 -3.25 16.86
C GLY A 28 6.00 -3.38 18.39
N THR A 29 4.99 -3.02 19.17
CA THR A 29 5.04 -3.04 20.64
C THR A 29 3.63 -3.07 21.24
N GLU A 30 3.51 -3.68 22.42
CA GLU A 30 2.30 -3.67 23.25
C GLU A 30 2.23 -2.41 24.13
N GLN A 31 3.38 -1.78 24.39
CA GLN A 31 3.48 -0.65 25.31
C GLN A 31 2.88 0.62 24.70
N LEU A 32 1.97 1.26 25.44
CA LEU A 32 1.27 2.45 25.00
C LEU A 32 2.22 3.58 24.55
N GLU A 33 3.28 3.81 25.31
CA GLU A 33 4.29 4.84 25.00
C GLU A 33 4.93 4.61 23.63
N GLY A 34 5.31 3.37 23.34
CA GLY A 34 5.90 3.01 22.05
C GLY A 34 4.92 3.18 20.88
N LYS A 35 3.62 2.90 21.08
CA LYS A 35 2.56 3.15 20.07
C LYS A 35 2.39 4.65 19.79
N GLN A 36 2.46 5.48 20.84
CA GLN A 36 2.33 6.93 20.72
C GLN A 36 3.52 7.54 19.97
N GLN A 37 4.74 7.08 20.26
CA GLN A 37 5.98 7.52 19.62
C GLN A 37 6.22 6.91 18.23
N ASP A 38 5.33 6.03 17.76
CA ASP A 38 5.42 5.45 16.44
C ASP A 38 5.17 6.52 15.36
N THR A 39 5.93 6.44 14.28
CA THR A 39 5.89 7.41 13.18
C THR A 39 5.54 6.71 11.88
N PHE A 40 5.09 7.47 10.87
CA PHE A 40 4.82 6.92 9.54
C PHE A 40 6.03 6.15 9.00
N THR A 41 7.22 6.73 9.13
CA THR A 41 8.48 6.12 8.68
C THR A 41 8.80 4.82 9.43
N LYS A 42 8.68 4.80 10.75
CA LYS A 42 8.92 3.58 11.55
C LYS A 42 7.93 2.47 11.16
N ALA A 43 6.66 2.82 11.02
CA ALA A 43 5.61 1.89 10.62
C ALA A 43 5.84 1.32 9.21
N LEU A 44 6.14 2.17 8.23
CA LEU A 44 6.37 1.77 6.84
C LEU A 44 7.56 0.81 6.72
N ASN A 45 8.70 1.15 7.36
CA ASN A 45 9.87 0.27 7.37
C ASN A 45 9.55 -1.10 7.99
N ARG A 46 8.89 -1.11 9.15
CA ARG A 46 8.48 -2.35 9.81
C ARG A 46 7.63 -3.25 8.91
N TYR A 47 6.71 -2.67 8.15
CA TYR A 47 5.83 -3.45 7.27
C TYR A 47 6.59 -4.01 6.08
N LEU A 48 7.57 -3.30 5.55
CA LEU A 48 8.43 -3.81 4.49
C LEU A 48 9.37 -4.90 4.97
N ASP A 49 9.99 -4.72 6.13
CA ASP A 49 10.84 -5.73 6.77
C ASP A 49 10.05 -7.01 7.01
N TYR A 50 8.78 -6.88 7.44
CA TYR A 50 7.88 -8.02 7.64
C TYR A 50 7.66 -8.84 6.35
N TYR A 51 7.62 -8.20 5.18
CA TYR A 51 7.47 -8.88 3.89
C TYR A 51 8.81 -9.15 3.19
N GLY A 52 9.95 -8.73 3.76
CA GLY A 52 11.27 -8.82 3.12
C GLY A 52 11.40 -7.99 1.85
N ILE A 53 10.65 -6.88 1.73
CA ILE A 53 10.55 -6.07 0.51
C ILE A 53 11.45 -4.84 0.61
N ASN A 54 12.29 -4.62 -0.41
CA ASN A 54 13.12 -3.43 -0.51
C ASN A 54 12.49 -2.32 -1.37
N VAL A 55 13.11 -1.13 -1.37
CA VAL A 55 12.65 0.05 -2.13
C VAL A 55 12.48 -0.22 -3.63
N ARG A 56 13.35 -1.05 -4.23
CA ARG A 56 13.28 -1.39 -5.65
C ARG A 56 12.05 -2.24 -5.95
N GLU A 57 11.78 -3.24 -5.13
CA GLU A 57 10.62 -4.12 -5.26
C GLU A 57 9.33 -3.35 -5.03
N LEU A 58 9.27 -2.49 -4.01
CA LEU A 58 8.12 -1.62 -3.79
C LEU A 58 7.89 -0.67 -4.98
N SER A 59 8.96 -0.10 -5.57
CA SER A 59 8.86 0.73 -6.77
C SER A 59 8.26 -0.04 -7.95
N LEU A 60 8.65 -1.30 -8.12
CA LEU A 60 8.05 -2.18 -9.11
C LEU A 60 6.58 -2.39 -8.77
N LEU A 61 6.21 -2.88 -7.60
CA LEU A 61 4.81 -3.23 -7.29
C LEU A 61 3.85 -2.03 -7.28
N SER A 62 4.31 -0.85 -6.83
CA SER A 62 3.47 0.35 -6.68
C SER A 62 3.47 1.27 -7.89
N GLY A 63 4.51 1.23 -8.73
CA GLY A 63 4.70 2.17 -9.83
C GLY A 63 5.18 3.55 -9.40
N LEU A 64 5.58 3.71 -8.14
CA LEU A 64 6.18 4.92 -7.61
C LEU A 64 7.67 4.96 -7.95
N SER A 65 8.24 6.16 -8.05
CA SER A 65 9.69 6.31 -8.26
C SER A 65 10.48 5.88 -7.03
N LYS A 66 11.63 5.23 -7.24
CA LYS A 66 12.55 4.84 -6.15
C LYS A 66 12.96 6.03 -5.29
N SER A 67 13.19 7.19 -5.90
CA SER A 67 13.52 8.43 -5.19
C SER A 67 12.37 8.90 -4.31
N GLY A 68 11.13 8.88 -4.81
CA GLY A 68 9.94 9.22 -4.03
C GLY A 68 9.79 8.33 -2.81
N ILE A 69 9.91 7.01 -3.03
CA ILE A 69 9.87 6.00 -1.96
C ILE A 69 10.97 6.27 -0.92
N TYR A 70 12.23 6.47 -1.34
CA TYR A 70 13.34 6.76 -0.44
C TYR A 70 13.10 7.99 0.45
N TYR A 71 12.48 9.05 -0.09
CA TYR A 71 12.17 10.23 0.72
C TYR A 71 11.06 9.98 1.75
N TYR A 72 10.10 9.11 1.46
CA TYR A 72 9.10 8.67 2.45
C TYR A 72 9.75 7.86 3.58
N PHE A 73 10.74 7.03 3.25
CA PHE A 73 11.48 6.20 4.22
C PHE A 73 12.45 6.99 5.09
N SER A 74 12.96 8.11 4.60
CA SER A 74 13.86 8.96 5.38
C SER A 74 13.11 10.05 6.14
N GLY A 75 11.77 10.09 6.07
CA GLY A 75 10.94 11.12 6.69
C GLY A 75 11.14 12.52 6.09
N LYS A 76 11.85 12.61 4.95
CA LYS A 76 12.20 13.88 4.29
C LYS A 76 11.07 14.44 3.43
N ARG A 77 10.04 13.63 3.15
CA ARG A 77 8.85 14.05 2.39
C ARG A 77 7.60 13.39 2.96
N HIS A 78 6.52 14.16 3.06
CA HIS A 78 5.21 13.63 3.37
C HIS A 78 4.68 12.76 2.20
N VAL A 79 4.12 11.60 2.54
CA VAL A 79 3.43 10.75 1.58
C VAL A 79 2.17 11.44 1.09
N THR A 80 1.85 11.31 -0.20
CA THR A 80 0.60 11.80 -0.76
C THR A 80 -0.48 10.72 -0.63
N TYR A 81 -1.75 11.12 -0.72
CA TYR A 81 -2.89 10.21 -0.72
C TYR A 81 -2.77 9.08 -1.76
N ASP A 82 -2.50 9.42 -3.02
CA ASP A 82 -2.35 8.45 -4.11
C ASP A 82 -1.17 7.50 -3.85
N SER A 83 -0.02 8.04 -3.41
CA SER A 83 1.16 7.22 -3.09
C SER A 83 0.89 6.26 -1.94
N LEU A 84 0.17 6.69 -0.89
CA LEU A 84 -0.15 5.84 0.24
C LEU A 84 -1.12 4.72 -0.16
N CYS A 85 -2.14 5.02 -0.96
CA CYS A 85 -3.02 4.00 -1.53
C CYS A 85 -2.22 2.98 -2.35
N ALA A 86 -1.32 3.45 -3.22
CA ALA A 86 -0.49 2.56 -4.04
C ALA A 86 0.42 1.66 -3.18
N VAL A 87 1.02 2.20 -2.11
CA VAL A 87 1.84 1.41 -1.18
C VAL A 87 1.01 0.35 -0.45
N CYS A 88 -0.15 0.73 0.09
CA CYS A 88 -1.03 -0.19 0.82
C CYS A 88 -1.52 -1.35 -0.06
N ILE A 89 -1.90 -1.06 -1.31
CA ILE A 89 -2.34 -2.08 -2.27
C ILE A 89 -1.16 -2.95 -2.72
N ALA A 90 -0.03 -2.34 -3.08
CA ALA A 90 1.17 -3.04 -3.54
C ALA A 90 1.73 -4.03 -2.50
N LEU A 91 1.72 -3.63 -1.22
CA LEU A 91 2.17 -4.48 -0.11
C LEU A 91 1.07 -5.36 0.47
N ARG A 92 -0.14 -5.36 -0.12
CA ARG A 92 -1.29 -6.14 0.38
C ARG A 92 -1.53 -5.95 1.88
N LEU A 93 -1.35 -4.73 2.39
CA LEU A 93 -1.35 -4.48 3.83
C LEU A 93 -2.72 -4.83 4.43
N HIS A 94 -2.74 -5.49 5.59
CA HIS A 94 -3.97 -5.72 6.34
C HIS A 94 -4.64 -4.37 6.71
N PRO A 95 -5.99 -4.26 6.73
CA PRO A 95 -6.70 -3.00 7.01
C PRO A 95 -6.25 -2.26 8.28
N MET A 96 -5.83 -2.97 9.32
CA MET A 96 -5.29 -2.34 10.54
C MET A 96 -3.97 -1.59 10.30
N ARG A 97 -3.06 -2.17 9.51
CA ARG A 97 -1.80 -1.52 9.12
C ARG A 97 -2.04 -0.35 8.19
N GLN A 98 -3.02 -0.47 7.29
CA GLN A 98 -3.46 0.65 6.43
C GLN A 98 -3.95 1.83 7.28
N LYS A 99 -4.94 1.60 8.15
CA LYS A 99 -5.47 2.63 9.06
C LYS A 99 -4.37 3.30 9.87
N HIS A 100 -3.41 2.52 10.35
CA HIS A 100 -2.28 3.04 11.09
C HIS A 100 -1.41 3.99 10.24
N LEU A 101 -1.05 3.62 9.00
CA LEU A 101 -0.30 4.51 8.11
C LEU A 101 -1.08 5.78 7.77
N PHE A 102 -2.37 5.67 7.46
CA PHE A 102 -3.21 6.82 7.17
C PHE A 102 -3.24 7.79 8.35
N CYS A 103 -3.47 7.27 9.56
CA CYS A 103 -3.40 8.05 10.81
C CYS A 103 -2.05 8.76 10.98
N LYS A 104 -0.92 8.04 10.84
CA LYS A 104 0.43 8.61 11.01
C LYS A 104 0.86 9.55 9.88
N SER A 105 0.18 9.50 8.74
CA SER A 105 0.38 10.44 7.63
C SER A 105 -0.57 11.64 7.66
N HIS A 106 -1.50 11.69 8.62
CA HIS A 106 -2.56 12.70 8.70
C HIS A 106 -3.44 12.76 7.43
N LEU A 107 -3.65 11.61 6.80
CA LEU A 107 -4.52 11.46 5.65
C LEU A 107 -5.78 10.70 6.06
N MET A 108 -6.94 11.13 5.54
CA MET A 108 -8.18 10.38 5.68
C MET A 108 -8.14 9.12 4.79
N MET A 109 -8.72 8.02 5.27
CA MET A 109 -8.89 6.84 4.42
C MET A 109 -9.91 7.13 3.31
N PRO A 110 -9.77 6.47 2.14
CA PRO A 110 -10.78 6.57 1.10
C PRO A 110 -12.15 6.16 1.61
N ALA A 111 -13.15 6.97 1.26
CA ALA A 111 -14.56 6.82 1.62
C ALA A 111 -14.89 6.86 3.13
N ASP A 112 -14.03 7.51 3.93
CA ASP A 112 -14.41 7.93 5.29
C ASP A 112 -15.18 9.27 5.30
N ASP A 113 -15.16 10.02 4.19
CA ASP A 113 -16.02 11.21 4.00
C ASP A 113 -17.49 10.79 3.83
N PRO A 114 -18.47 11.56 4.35
CA PRO A 114 -19.90 11.25 4.22
C PRO A 114 -20.40 11.13 2.77
N TYR A 115 -19.75 11.77 1.79
CA TYR A 115 -20.15 11.74 0.38
C TYR A 115 -18.97 11.37 -0.51
N PRO A 116 -18.55 10.08 -0.50
CA PRO A 116 -17.35 9.66 -1.20
C PRO A 116 -17.51 9.77 -2.71
N SER A 117 -16.45 10.22 -3.37
CA SER A 117 -16.41 10.20 -4.83
C SER A 117 -16.36 8.76 -5.36
N THR A 118 -16.74 8.55 -6.62
CA THR A 118 -16.55 7.27 -7.33
C THR A 118 -15.13 6.75 -7.20
N ARG A 119 -14.14 7.66 -7.27
CA ARG A 119 -12.72 7.35 -7.07
C ARG A 119 -12.48 6.75 -5.68
N ASP A 120 -12.99 7.38 -4.63
CA ASP A 120 -12.75 6.95 -3.25
C ASP A 120 -13.41 5.59 -2.97
N ILE A 121 -14.58 5.34 -3.56
CA ILE A 121 -15.26 4.04 -3.47
C ILE A 121 -14.40 2.94 -4.10
N ILE A 122 -13.84 3.19 -5.30
CA ILE A 122 -12.93 2.25 -5.97
C ILE A 122 -11.71 2.00 -5.09
N LEU A 123 -11.03 3.07 -4.64
CA LEU A 123 -9.84 2.94 -3.79
C LEU A 123 -10.14 2.18 -2.50
N ARG A 124 -11.29 2.45 -1.86
CA ARG A 124 -11.71 1.74 -0.64
C ARG A 124 -11.93 0.25 -0.91
N SER A 125 -12.53 -0.12 -2.03
CA SER A 125 -12.71 -1.53 -2.40
C SER A 125 -11.37 -2.23 -2.57
N PHE A 126 -10.39 -1.60 -3.23
CA PHE A 126 -9.06 -2.18 -3.41
C PHE A 126 -8.29 -2.30 -2.10
N LEU A 127 -8.34 -1.27 -1.26
CA LEU A 127 -7.74 -1.31 0.07
C LEU A 127 -8.35 -2.40 0.96
N ALA A 128 -9.67 -2.58 0.92
CA ALA A 128 -10.34 -3.59 1.74
C ALA A 128 -9.99 -5.02 1.31
N ALA A 129 -9.69 -5.25 0.03
CA ALA A 129 -9.54 -6.59 -0.53
C ALA A 129 -8.08 -7.01 -0.82
N CYS A 130 -7.14 -6.07 -0.96
CA CYS A 130 -5.76 -6.38 -1.39
C CYS A 130 -5.03 -7.40 -0.50
N ALA A 131 -5.34 -7.41 0.80
CA ALA A 131 -4.79 -8.36 1.76
C ALA A 131 -5.35 -9.79 1.64
N PHE A 132 -6.48 -9.97 0.96
CA PHE A 132 -7.25 -11.22 1.00
C PHE A 132 -7.47 -11.84 -0.38
N LYS A 133 -7.26 -11.07 -1.46
CA LYS A 133 -7.57 -11.47 -2.82
C LYS A 133 -6.46 -11.05 -3.79
N GLU A 134 -6.05 -11.97 -4.64
CA GLU A 134 -4.89 -11.81 -5.52
C GLU A 134 -5.11 -10.73 -6.58
N GLU A 135 -6.31 -10.62 -7.10
CA GLU A 135 -6.68 -9.73 -8.20
C GLU A 135 -6.65 -8.23 -7.82
N TYR A 136 -6.64 -7.91 -6.52
CA TYR A 136 -6.65 -6.54 -6.03
C TYR A 136 -5.22 -5.96 -5.92
N ILE A 137 -4.62 -5.75 -7.09
CA ILE A 137 -3.29 -5.13 -7.27
C ILE A 137 -3.38 -3.72 -7.85
N VAL A 138 -2.26 -2.98 -7.84
CA VAL A 138 -2.20 -1.58 -8.30
C VAL A 138 -2.58 -1.43 -9.78
N ILE A 139 -2.21 -2.40 -10.63
CA ILE A 139 -2.59 -2.43 -12.06
C ILE A 139 -4.12 -2.41 -12.19
N ALA A 140 -4.78 -3.41 -11.61
CA ALA A 140 -6.22 -3.56 -11.67
C ALA A 140 -6.95 -2.36 -11.05
N CYS A 141 -6.38 -1.76 -9.99
CA CYS A 141 -6.89 -0.53 -9.39
C CYS A 141 -6.84 0.63 -10.39
N ASN A 142 -5.68 0.84 -11.03
CA ASN A 142 -5.52 1.93 -11.99
C ASN A 142 -6.40 1.73 -13.23
N ASP A 143 -6.53 0.50 -13.73
CA ASP A 143 -7.41 0.19 -14.86
C ASP A 143 -8.88 0.44 -14.50
N SER A 144 -9.32 0.04 -13.30
CA SER A 144 -10.67 0.33 -12.79
C SER A 144 -10.94 1.83 -12.65
N LEU A 145 -9.95 2.60 -12.20
CA LEU A 145 -10.05 4.06 -12.13
C LEU A 145 -10.21 4.66 -13.52
N ILE A 146 -9.38 4.24 -14.49
CA ILE A 146 -9.41 4.74 -15.86
C ILE A 146 -10.74 4.42 -16.55
N GLU A 147 -11.26 3.21 -16.38
CA GLU A 147 -12.56 2.81 -16.93
C GLU A 147 -13.71 3.70 -16.45
N LYS A 148 -13.62 4.19 -15.21
CA LYS A 148 -14.58 5.14 -14.62
C LYS A 148 -14.21 6.62 -14.84
N GLY A 149 -13.30 6.91 -15.77
CA GLY A 149 -12.89 8.28 -16.10
C GLY A 149 -12.07 8.99 -15.04
N CYS A 150 -11.53 8.25 -14.05
CA CYS A 150 -10.70 8.79 -12.98
C CYS A 150 -9.20 8.72 -13.33
N LYS A 151 -8.40 9.62 -12.75
CA LYS A 151 -6.94 9.59 -12.88
C LYS A 151 -6.33 8.36 -12.18
N PRO A 152 -5.34 7.64 -12.71
CA PRO A 152 -4.70 6.55 -11.96
C PRO A 152 -3.89 7.07 -10.75
N ILE A 153 -3.71 6.25 -9.70
CA ILE A 153 -2.91 6.58 -8.50
C ILE A 153 -1.40 6.48 -8.73
N SER A 154 -0.99 5.76 -9.78
CA SER A 154 0.41 5.70 -10.20
C SER A 154 0.52 5.53 -11.71
N ALA A 155 1.76 5.52 -12.21
CA ALA A 155 2.02 5.39 -13.64
C ALA A 155 1.78 3.97 -14.19
N LEU A 156 1.37 3.02 -13.36
CA LEU A 156 1.43 1.58 -13.58
C LEU A 156 0.06 1.06 -14.04
N THR A 157 -0.03 0.63 -15.29
CA THR A 157 -1.28 0.17 -15.94
C THR A 157 -0.99 -1.02 -16.85
N SER A 158 -1.99 -1.83 -17.19
CA SER A 158 -1.82 -3.01 -18.06
C SER A 158 -1.20 -2.62 -19.42
N ALA A 159 -1.62 -1.49 -19.99
CA ALA A 159 -1.12 -0.96 -21.26
C ALA A 159 0.38 -0.56 -21.26
N LYS A 160 1.03 -0.44 -20.09
CA LYS A 160 2.47 -0.22 -19.99
C LYS A 160 3.27 -1.48 -19.75
N GLU A 161 2.65 -2.59 -19.36
CA GLU A 161 3.36 -3.86 -19.23
C GLU A 161 3.69 -4.44 -20.60
N GLU A 162 2.80 -4.30 -21.58
CA GLU A 162 2.99 -4.75 -22.98
C GLU A 162 4.15 -4.05 -23.72
N ARG A 163 4.61 -2.88 -23.27
CA ARG A 163 5.69 -2.13 -23.96
C ARG A 163 7.10 -2.47 -23.49
N THR A 164 7.24 -3.49 -22.65
CA THR A 164 8.55 -3.87 -22.08
C THR A 164 9.07 -5.20 -22.63
N GLU A 165 8.53 -5.66 -23.76
CA GLU A 165 9.06 -6.77 -24.55
C GLU A 165 10.19 -6.32 -25.49
#